data_AF-A0A8J3I1G5-F1
#
_entry.id   AF-A0A8J3I1G5-F1
#
_cell.length_a   1.000
_cell.length_b   1.000
_cell.length_c   1.000
_cell.angle_alpha   90.00
_cell.angle_beta   90.00
_cell.angle_gamma   90.00
#
_symmetry.space_group_name_H-M   'P 1'
#
loop_
_entity.id
_entity.type
_entity.pdbx_description
1 polymer ?
#
loop_
_entity_poly.entity_id
_entity_poly.type
_entity_poly.pdbx_seq_one_letter_code
_entity_poly.pdbx_strand_id
1 'polypeptide(L)'
;MQTTTLASEGPSLLSGLVKQNVDQFFEKYDAYIKAQAQHRFNKKNSMAKSETYDLDVDDLTQTLRLNCWLALRQRPIENPRAYISRAAHNETVTLARQYKPCQSLPLDDDGEFFQGRVNKTFNTQAPDPAEIVERNEDECCLLEAAIEAILKLPQTQRYAMLSSMKERVENPQDLHRLCRRHNIDLDAIQWPEKPTEVQRMRASLSVARKNKDMQNLRSFLVRSLKNSTN
;
A
#
# COMPACT_ATOMS: atom_id res chain seq x y z
N MET A 1 -15.50 72.72 -18.96
CA MET A 1 -14.03 72.72 -18.78
C MET A 1 -13.64 71.45 -18.04
N GLN A 2 -12.75 70.66 -18.66
CA GLN A 2 -11.83 69.67 -18.08
C GLN A 2 -12.48 68.46 -17.36
N THR A 3 -12.78 67.33 -18.02
CA THR A 3 -11.89 66.20 -18.38
C THR A 3 -10.80 65.86 -17.35
N THR A 4 -10.99 64.80 -16.57
CA THR A 4 -9.88 64.04 -15.97
C THR A 4 -10.20 62.54 -16.06
N THR A 5 -9.74 62.00 -17.18
CA THR A 5 -9.49 60.60 -17.45
C THR A 5 -8.28 60.17 -16.62
N LEU A 6 -8.45 59.22 -15.70
CA LEU A 6 -7.33 58.48 -15.10
C LEU A 6 -7.42 57.03 -15.56
N ALA A 7 -6.60 56.75 -16.56
CA ALA A 7 -6.30 55.42 -17.05
C ALA A 7 -5.63 54.61 -15.93
N SER A 8 -6.29 53.53 -15.54
CA SER A 8 -5.68 52.41 -14.81
C SER A 8 -5.15 51.43 -15.85
N GLU A 9 -3.97 51.72 -16.39
CA GLU A 9 -3.20 50.78 -17.20
C GLU A 9 -2.03 50.23 -16.37
N GLY A 10 -2.03 48.92 -16.16
CA GLY A 10 -0.87 48.14 -15.73
C GLY A 10 -1.25 46.84 -15.02
N PRO A 11 -0.59 45.70 -15.30
CA PRO A 11 -0.02 45.24 -16.57
C PRO A 11 -0.48 43.79 -16.87
N SER A 12 -1.33 43.59 -17.88
CA SER A 12 -1.78 42.25 -18.36
C SER A 12 -0.82 41.60 -19.37
N LEU A 13 0.49 41.84 -19.28
CA LEU A 13 1.46 41.43 -20.32
C LEU A 13 2.42 40.30 -19.95
N LEU A 14 2.23 39.61 -18.82
CA LEU A 14 2.98 38.39 -18.49
C LEU A 14 2.16 37.09 -18.56
N SER A 15 0.87 37.17 -18.91
CA SER A 15 0.01 35.97 -19.06
C SER A 15 0.09 35.31 -20.45
N GLY A 16 0.79 35.96 -21.40
CA GLY A 16 0.81 35.54 -22.81
C GLY A 16 1.92 34.58 -23.21
N LEU A 17 2.97 34.40 -22.40
CA LEU A 17 4.24 33.82 -22.89
C LEU A 17 4.47 32.35 -22.58
N VAL A 18 3.62 31.69 -21.78
CA VAL A 18 3.74 30.23 -21.58
C VAL A 18 2.39 29.55 -21.46
N LYS A 19 1.42 29.88 -22.33
CA LYS A 19 0.42 28.88 -22.71
C LYS A 19 1.14 27.90 -23.61
N GLN A 20 1.84 26.91 -23.02
CA GLN A 20 2.24 25.73 -23.77
C GLN A 20 1.03 25.29 -24.58
N ASN A 21 1.19 25.20 -25.90
CA ASN A 21 0.09 24.83 -26.77
C ASN A 21 -0.33 23.42 -26.35
N VAL A 22 -1.49 23.37 -25.69
CA VAL A 22 -2.03 22.16 -25.05
C VAL A 22 -2.16 21.05 -26.10
N ASP A 23 -2.50 21.42 -27.32
CA ASP A 23 -2.63 20.50 -28.44
C ASP A 23 -1.27 19.86 -28.79
N GLN A 24 -0.20 20.66 -28.89
CA GLN A 24 1.16 20.16 -29.12
C GLN A 24 1.65 19.26 -27.98
N PHE A 25 1.25 19.53 -26.74
CA PHE A 25 1.57 18.67 -25.61
C PHE A 25 0.92 17.29 -25.78
N PHE A 26 -0.37 17.24 -26.11
CA PHE A 26 -1.08 15.97 -26.28
C PHE A 26 -0.65 15.22 -27.54
N GLU A 27 -0.40 15.91 -28.66
CA GLU A 27 0.21 15.29 -29.85
C GLU A 27 1.50 14.54 -29.52
N LYS A 28 2.34 15.11 -28.65
CA LYS A 28 3.62 14.53 -28.27
C LYS A 28 3.52 13.43 -27.20
N TYR A 29 2.63 13.57 -26.22
CA TYR A 29 2.63 12.73 -25.03
C TYR A 29 1.40 11.82 -24.87
N ASP A 30 0.37 11.91 -25.72
CA ASP A 30 -0.84 11.07 -25.60
C ASP A 30 -0.51 9.57 -25.61
N ALA A 31 0.36 9.15 -26.53
CA ALA A 31 0.80 7.76 -26.61
C ALA A 31 1.51 7.31 -25.32
N TYR A 32 2.28 8.21 -24.69
CA TYR A 32 2.95 7.93 -23.43
C TYR A 32 1.97 7.88 -22.25
N ILE A 33 0.93 8.72 -22.24
CA ILE A 33 -0.13 8.68 -21.23
C ILE A 33 -0.85 7.33 -21.26
N LYS A 34 -1.28 6.88 -22.45
CA LYS A 34 -1.89 5.56 -22.67
C LYS A 34 -0.98 4.42 -22.19
N ALA A 35 0.29 4.47 -22.59
CA ALA A 35 1.27 3.47 -22.18
C ALA A 35 1.47 3.43 -20.66
N GLN A 36 1.46 4.59 -19.98
CA GLN A 36 1.54 4.64 -18.52
C GLN A 36 0.29 4.06 -17.85
N ALA A 37 -0.91 4.38 -18.34
CA ALA A 37 -2.14 3.79 -17.80
C ALA A 37 -2.13 2.26 -17.91
N GLN A 38 -1.86 1.73 -19.10
CA GLN A 38 -1.80 0.30 -19.36
C GLN A 38 -0.69 -0.40 -18.55
N HIS A 39 0.50 0.19 -18.45
CA HIS A 39 1.60 -0.36 -17.66
C HIS A 39 1.24 -0.51 -16.17
N ARG A 40 0.48 0.44 -15.62
CA ARG A 40 0.10 0.42 -14.19
C ARG A 40 -0.94 -0.67 -13.89
N PHE A 41 -1.90 -0.88 -14.78
CA PHE A 41 -2.88 -1.95 -14.65
C PHE A 41 -2.24 -3.34 -14.80
N ASN A 42 -1.43 -3.56 -15.84
CA ASN A 42 -0.70 -4.82 -16.04
C ASN A 42 0.21 -5.20 -14.85
N LYS A 43 0.83 -4.22 -14.19
CA LYS A 43 1.70 -4.49 -13.03
C LYS A 43 0.90 -4.82 -11.77
N LYS A 44 -0.36 -4.38 -11.69
CA LYS A 44 -1.24 -4.57 -10.54
C LYS A 44 -2.48 -5.41 -10.91
N ASN A 45 -2.27 -6.56 -11.55
CA ASN A 45 -3.28 -7.60 -11.92
C ASN A 45 -4.34 -7.95 -10.85
N SER A 46 -4.23 -7.43 -9.63
CA SER A 46 -5.20 -7.57 -8.55
C SER A 46 -6.39 -6.59 -8.60
N MET A 47 -6.39 -5.56 -9.45
CA MET A 47 -7.37 -4.47 -9.34
C MET A 47 -8.53 -4.51 -10.34
N ALA A 48 -8.28 -4.91 -11.59
CA ALA A 48 -9.32 -4.94 -12.61
C ALA A 48 -9.90 -6.35 -12.74
N LYS A 49 -11.23 -6.44 -12.83
CA LYS A 49 -11.87 -7.67 -13.31
C LYS A 49 -11.51 -7.81 -14.79
N SER A 50 -11.23 -9.03 -15.25
CA SER A 50 -10.81 -9.26 -16.64
C SER A 50 -11.80 -8.69 -17.66
N GLU A 51 -13.08 -8.57 -17.30
CA GLU A 51 -14.17 -8.08 -18.15
C GLU A 51 -14.21 -6.54 -18.27
N THR A 52 -13.68 -5.80 -17.29
CA THR A 52 -13.70 -4.33 -17.27
C THR A 52 -12.35 -3.69 -17.55
N TYR A 53 -11.32 -4.51 -17.79
CA TYR A 53 -9.94 -4.05 -17.92
C TYR A 53 -9.77 -2.90 -18.92
N ASP A 54 -10.34 -3.03 -20.12
CA ASP A 54 -10.21 -2.01 -21.16
C ASP A 54 -10.89 -0.69 -20.75
N LEU A 55 -12.06 -0.77 -20.11
CA LEU A 55 -12.78 0.40 -19.60
C LEU A 55 -12.00 1.09 -18.49
N ASP A 56 -11.47 0.32 -17.53
CA ASP A 56 -10.69 0.85 -16.41
C ASP A 56 -9.39 1.54 -16.88
N VAL A 57 -8.75 1.00 -17.93
CA VAL A 57 -7.56 1.62 -18.56
C VAL A 57 -7.93 2.91 -19.29
N ASP A 58 -9.06 2.94 -19.97
CA ASP A 58 -9.55 4.14 -20.67
C ASP A 58 -9.94 5.24 -19.67
N ASP A 59 -10.63 4.90 -18.58
CA ASP A 59 -10.99 5.84 -17.52
C ASP A 59 -9.76 6.45 -16.85
N LEU A 60 -8.74 5.64 -16.58
CA LEU A 60 -7.46 6.14 -16.06
C LEU A 60 -6.77 7.05 -17.09
N THR A 61 -6.80 6.68 -18.36
CA THR A 61 -6.22 7.50 -19.45
C THR A 61 -6.90 8.86 -19.53
N GLN A 62 -8.24 8.88 -19.49
CA GLN A 62 -9.02 10.12 -19.48
C GLN A 62 -8.71 10.98 -18.26
N THR A 63 -8.66 10.37 -17.07
CA THR A 63 -8.30 11.07 -15.83
C THR A 63 -6.91 11.72 -15.94
N LEU A 64 -5.93 11.01 -16.51
CA LEU A 64 -4.59 11.55 -16.70
C LEU A 64 -4.54 12.70 -17.69
N ARG A 65 -5.30 12.63 -18.79
CA ARG A 65 -5.43 13.73 -19.74
C ARG A 65 -6.02 14.97 -19.06
N LEU A 66 -7.10 14.80 -18.28
CA LEU A 66 -7.71 15.90 -17.54
C LEU A 66 -6.74 16.54 -16.54
N ASN A 67 -6.00 15.72 -15.79
CA ASN A 67 -4.99 16.19 -14.84
C ASN A 67 -3.83 16.94 -15.52
N CYS A 68 -3.40 16.50 -16.71
CA CYS A 68 -2.38 17.21 -17.49
C CYS A 68 -2.94 18.53 -18.04
N TRP A 69 -4.15 18.53 -18.57
CA TRP A 69 -4.81 19.72 -19.09
C TRP A 69 -5.00 20.79 -18.01
N LEU A 70 -5.52 20.40 -16.83
CA LEU A 70 -5.68 21.30 -15.69
C LEU A 70 -4.35 21.88 -15.22
N ALA A 71 -3.29 21.07 -15.16
CA ALA A 71 -1.97 21.54 -14.76
C ALA A 71 -1.36 22.52 -15.76
N LEU A 72 -1.45 22.22 -17.07
CA LEU A 72 -0.95 23.09 -18.14
C LEU A 72 -1.66 24.46 -18.19
N ARG A 73 -2.93 24.51 -17.77
CA ARG A 73 -3.66 25.79 -17.63
C ARG A 73 -3.15 26.67 -16.50
N GLN A 74 -2.59 26.07 -15.45
CA GLN A 74 -2.12 26.78 -14.27
C GLN A 74 -0.65 27.16 -14.38
N ARG A 75 0.18 26.23 -14.87
CA ARG A 75 1.63 26.42 -14.98
C ARG A 75 2.24 25.53 -16.06
N PRO A 76 3.35 25.95 -16.69
CA PRO A 76 4.11 25.07 -17.56
C PRO A 76 4.64 23.86 -16.79
N ILE A 77 4.59 22.69 -17.42
CA ILE A 77 5.16 21.46 -16.85
C ILE A 77 6.60 21.33 -17.34
N GLU A 78 7.57 21.53 -16.44
CA GLU A 78 9.00 21.45 -16.76
C GLU A 78 9.41 20.05 -17.25
N ASN A 79 8.89 19.00 -16.62
CA ASN A 79 9.17 17.61 -16.98
C ASN A 79 7.88 16.81 -17.18
N PRO A 80 7.34 16.78 -18.41
CA PRO A 80 6.08 16.10 -18.74
C PRO A 80 6.09 14.61 -18.39
N ARG A 81 7.19 13.90 -18.69
CA ARG A 81 7.27 12.44 -18.46
C ARG A 81 7.23 12.09 -16.97
N ALA A 82 7.98 12.83 -16.15
CA ALA A 82 7.98 12.64 -14.70
C ALA A 82 6.61 12.99 -14.09
N TYR A 83 6.00 14.08 -14.55
CA TYR A 83 4.66 14.48 -14.13
C TYR A 83 3.63 13.40 -14.45
N ILE A 84 3.55 12.96 -15.71
CA ILE A 84 2.60 11.93 -16.17
C ILE A 84 2.80 10.63 -15.39
N SER A 85 4.04 10.17 -15.19
CA SER A 85 4.29 8.92 -14.45
C SER A 85 3.86 9.01 -12.98
N ARG A 86 4.03 10.18 -12.35
CA ARG A 86 3.62 10.42 -10.96
C ARG A 86 2.11 10.58 -10.83
N ALA A 87 1.48 11.28 -11.76
CA ALA A 87 0.02 11.36 -11.86
C ALA A 87 -0.59 9.96 -12.04
N ALA A 88 -0.06 9.15 -12.97
CA ALA A 88 -0.49 7.78 -13.19
C ALA A 88 -0.36 6.93 -11.92
N HIS A 89 0.75 7.05 -11.20
CA HIS A 89 0.93 6.34 -9.94
C HIS A 89 -0.12 6.73 -8.89
N ASN A 90 -0.35 8.03 -8.70
CA ASN A 90 -1.29 8.54 -7.71
C ASN A 90 -2.72 8.08 -8.02
N GLU A 91 -3.16 8.21 -9.28
CA GLU A 91 -4.50 7.79 -9.70
C GLU A 91 -4.69 6.28 -9.56
N THR A 92 -3.72 5.46 -9.94
CA THR A 92 -3.80 4.02 -9.70
C THR A 92 -3.89 3.69 -8.20
N VAL A 93 -3.25 4.47 -7.33
CA VAL A 93 -3.39 4.30 -5.86
C VAL A 93 -4.77 4.74 -5.38
N THR A 94 -5.33 5.82 -5.91
CA THR A 94 -6.70 6.27 -5.62
C THR A 94 -7.71 5.21 -6.02
N LEU A 95 -7.65 4.72 -7.26
CA LEU A 95 -8.47 3.61 -7.73
C LEU A 95 -8.31 2.38 -6.83
N ALA A 96 -7.07 2.01 -6.46
CA ALA A 96 -6.82 0.86 -5.59
C ALA A 96 -7.52 0.99 -4.23
N ARG A 97 -7.61 2.22 -3.71
CA ARG A 97 -8.30 2.51 -2.45
C ARG A 97 -9.81 2.45 -2.60
N GLN A 98 -10.35 2.82 -3.77
CA GLN A 98 -11.78 2.75 -4.06
C GLN A 98 -12.25 1.30 -4.29
N TYR A 99 -11.48 0.51 -5.03
CA TYR A 99 -11.79 -0.90 -5.28
C TYR A 99 -11.56 -1.78 -4.06
N LYS A 100 -10.68 -1.39 -3.15
CA LYS A 100 -10.58 -2.09 -1.87
C LYS A 100 -11.87 -1.78 -1.12
N PRO A 101 -12.74 -2.77 -0.85
CA PRO A 101 -13.90 -2.52 -0.03
C PRO A 101 -13.38 -1.93 1.27
N CYS A 102 -13.71 -0.66 1.54
CA CYS A 102 -13.66 -0.17 2.89
C CYS A 102 -14.56 -1.13 3.65
N GLN A 103 -13.98 -2.04 4.43
CA GLN A 103 -14.75 -2.87 5.34
C GLN A 103 -15.68 -1.89 6.06
N SER A 104 -16.98 -2.13 5.93
CA SER A 104 -17.97 -1.39 6.70
C SER A 104 -17.49 -1.39 8.13
N LEU A 105 -17.31 -0.19 8.69
CA LEU A 105 -16.97 -0.09 10.10
C LEU A 105 -18.09 -0.84 10.85
N PRO A 106 -17.75 -1.80 11.72
CA PRO A 106 -18.76 -2.54 12.45
C PRO A 106 -19.61 -1.53 13.22
N LEU A 107 -20.92 -1.60 12.97
CA LEU A 107 -21.90 -0.86 13.75
C LEU A 107 -22.39 -1.79 14.86
N ASP A 108 -22.72 -1.23 16.02
CA ASP A 108 -23.44 -1.97 17.05
C ASP A 108 -24.94 -2.08 16.73
N ASP A 109 -25.68 -2.75 17.61
CA ASP A 109 -27.14 -2.95 17.48
C ASP A 109 -27.92 -1.62 17.46
N ASP A 110 -27.32 -0.53 17.98
CA ASP A 110 -27.89 0.81 18.01
C ASP A 110 -27.52 1.65 16.77
N GLY A 111 -26.72 1.09 15.85
CA GLY A 111 -26.28 1.77 14.62
C GLY A 111 -25.15 2.78 14.85
N GLU A 112 -24.52 2.79 16.02
CA GLU A 112 -23.35 3.59 16.32
C GLU A 112 -22.05 2.88 15.92
N PHE A 113 -20.97 3.64 15.75
CA PHE A 113 -19.66 3.06 15.45
C PHE A 113 -19.14 2.25 16.64
N PHE A 114 -18.90 0.95 16.44
CA PHE A 114 -18.42 0.06 17.49
C PHE A 114 -17.05 0.51 18.03
N GLN A 115 -17.03 1.09 19.24
CA GLN A 115 -15.80 1.58 19.91
C GLN A 115 -15.06 0.47 20.70
N GLY A 116 -15.54 -0.77 20.67
CA GLY A 116 -14.91 -1.91 21.37
C GLY A 116 -13.68 -2.47 20.64
N ARG A 117 -12.86 -3.27 21.35
CA ARG A 117 -11.84 -4.12 20.72
C ARG A 117 -12.56 -5.05 19.73
N VAL A 118 -12.32 -4.84 18.44
CA VAL A 118 -12.83 -5.68 17.35
C VAL A 118 -12.20 -7.07 17.48
N ASN A 119 -12.83 -7.95 18.24
CA ASN A 119 -12.62 -9.38 18.11
C ASN A 119 -13.25 -9.76 16.76
N LYS A 120 -12.40 -10.04 15.77
CA LYS A 120 -12.79 -10.45 14.42
C LYS A 120 -13.60 -11.75 14.47
N THR A 121 -14.91 -11.66 14.65
CA THR A 121 -15.82 -12.79 14.43
C THR A 121 -17.15 -12.27 13.92
N PHE A 122 -17.17 -11.82 12.67
CA PHE A 122 -18.42 -11.67 11.93
C PHE A 122 -18.24 -12.19 10.52
N ASN A 123 -18.17 -13.52 10.42
CA ASN A 123 -18.72 -14.23 9.29
C ASN A 123 -19.79 -15.16 9.87
N THR A 124 -21.06 -14.85 9.61
CA THR A 124 -22.24 -15.47 10.23
C THR A 124 -22.58 -16.81 9.55
N GLN A 125 -21.57 -17.65 9.35
CA GLN A 125 -21.68 -19.09 9.29
C GLN A 125 -20.59 -19.58 10.22
N ALA A 126 -20.97 -20.33 11.26
CA ALA A 126 -19.99 -21.05 12.05
C ALA A 126 -19.17 -21.88 11.05
N PRO A 127 -17.87 -21.61 10.87
CA PRO A 127 -17.05 -22.42 10.00
C PRO A 127 -17.15 -23.86 10.50
N ASP A 128 -17.16 -24.82 9.58
CA ASP A 128 -17.14 -26.23 9.94
C ASP A 128 -16.03 -26.43 10.99
N PRO A 129 -16.31 -27.05 12.15
CA PRO A 129 -15.28 -27.37 13.13
C PRO A 129 -14.02 -28.00 12.51
N ALA A 130 -14.18 -28.76 11.41
CA ALA A 130 -13.07 -29.29 10.63
C ALA A 130 -12.23 -28.18 9.94
N GLU A 131 -12.87 -27.19 9.31
CA GLU A 131 -12.18 -26.03 8.71
C GLU A 131 -11.50 -25.14 9.75
N ILE A 132 -12.07 -25.02 10.95
CA ILE A 132 -11.44 -24.28 12.06
C ILE A 132 -10.15 -24.99 12.52
N VAL A 133 -10.19 -26.32 12.62
CA VAL A 133 -9.02 -27.13 12.99
C VAL A 133 -7.95 -27.04 11.90
N GLU A 134 -8.31 -27.22 10.63
CA GLU A 134 -7.39 -27.15 9.50
C GLU A 134 -6.74 -25.76 9.38
N ARG A 135 -7.51 -24.69 9.52
CA ARG A 135 -6.97 -23.31 9.52
C ARG A 135 -6.02 -23.04 10.69
N ASN A 136 -6.34 -23.55 11.88
CA ASN A 136 -5.48 -23.40 13.05
C ASN A 136 -4.18 -24.23 12.94
N GLU A 137 -4.25 -25.41 12.32
CA GLU A 137 -3.08 -26.25 12.03
C GLU A 137 -2.15 -25.58 11.01
N ASP A 138 -2.72 -24.99 9.96
CA ASP A 138 -1.98 -24.21 8.96
C ASP A 138 -1.31 -22.98 9.59
N GLU A 139 -2.03 -22.21 10.41
CA GLU A 139 -1.48 -21.04 11.09
C GLU A 139 -0.33 -21.41 12.06
N CYS A 140 -0.46 -22.55 12.77
CA CYS A 140 0.60 -23.07 13.63
C CYS A 140 1.83 -23.49 12.82
N CYS A 141 1.66 -24.23 11.72
CA CYS A 141 2.75 -24.65 10.84
C CYS A 141 3.48 -23.46 10.21
N LEU A 142 2.74 -22.41 9.84
CA LEU A 142 3.30 -21.18 9.29
C LEU A 142 4.10 -20.39 10.32
N LEU A 143 3.62 -20.30 11.55
CA LEU A 143 4.33 -19.64 12.64
C LEU A 143 5.62 -20.39 12.99
N GLU A 144 5.58 -21.72 12.99
CA GLU A 144 6.74 -22.60 13.21
C GLU A 144 7.82 -22.39 12.14
N ALA A 145 7.45 -22.45 10.86
CA ALA A 145 8.36 -22.17 9.75
C ALA A 145 8.95 -20.74 9.83
N ALA A 146 8.18 -19.77 10.31
CA ALA A 146 8.65 -18.40 10.50
C ALA A 146 9.71 -18.30 11.60
N ILE A 147 9.50 -18.94 12.75
CA ILE A 147 10.49 -18.96 13.83
C ILE A 147 11.77 -19.66 13.38
N GLU A 148 11.67 -20.79 12.69
CA GLU A 148 12.85 -21.49 12.17
C GLU A 148 13.67 -20.64 11.21
N ALA A 149 13.01 -19.90 10.31
CA ALA A 149 13.69 -18.97 9.41
C ALA A 149 14.37 -17.82 10.18
N ILE A 150 13.72 -17.29 11.21
CA ILE A 150 14.25 -16.23 12.06
C ILE A 150 15.46 -16.70 12.88
N LEU A 151 15.46 -17.95 13.34
CA LEU A 151 16.57 -18.53 14.09
C LEU A 151 17.87 -18.63 13.29
N LYS A 152 17.78 -18.73 11.95
CA LYS A 152 18.94 -18.73 11.04
C LYS A 152 19.56 -17.35 10.84
N LEU A 153 18.88 -16.28 11.26
CA LEU A 153 19.39 -14.92 11.12
C LEU A 153 20.50 -14.61 12.14
N PRO A 154 21.43 -13.68 11.80
CA PRO A 154 22.36 -13.12 12.78
C PRO A 154 21.63 -12.56 13.99
N GLN A 155 22.25 -12.64 15.17
CA GLN A 155 21.62 -12.30 16.45
C GLN A 155 20.84 -10.98 16.41
N THR A 156 21.46 -9.88 16.00
CA THR A 156 20.80 -8.56 15.95
C THR A 156 19.56 -8.52 15.03
N GLN A 157 19.59 -9.26 13.92
CA GLN A 157 18.46 -9.36 12.98
C GLN A 157 17.35 -10.24 13.54
N ARG A 158 17.72 -11.35 14.19
CA ARG A 158 16.80 -12.25 14.88
C ARG A 158 16.04 -11.51 15.98
N TYR A 159 16.74 -10.79 16.85
CA TYR A 159 16.12 -9.97 17.91
C TYR A 159 15.17 -8.93 17.31
N ALA A 160 15.60 -8.18 16.29
CA ALA A 160 14.75 -7.19 15.64
C ALA A 160 13.46 -7.82 15.05
N MET A 161 13.56 -9.01 14.45
CA MET A 161 12.40 -9.72 13.92
C MET A 161 11.47 -10.22 15.02
N LEU A 162 11.99 -10.84 16.08
CA LEU A 162 11.18 -11.33 17.20
C LEU A 162 10.46 -10.18 17.92
N SER A 163 11.16 -9.06 18.19
CA SER A 163 10.53 -7.85 18.73
C SER A 163 9.41 -7.32 17.81
N SER A 164 9.65 -7.29 16.50
CA SER A 164 8.63 -6.87 15.53
C SER A 164 7.45 -7.85 15.42
N MET A 165 7.65 -9.14 15.66
CA MET A 165 6.55 -10.13 15.66
C MET A 165 5.72 -10.03 16.93
N LYS A 166 6.36 -9.86 18.09
CA LYS A 166 5.68 -9.68 19.38
C LYS A 166 4.65 -8.54 19.36
N GLU A 167 4.93 -7.46 18.63
CA GLU A 167 4.01 -6.31 18.49
C GLU A 167 2.85 -6.54 17.51
N ARG A 168 2.94 -7.54 16.62
CA ARG A 168 2.04 -7.69 15.46
C ARG A 168 1.15 -8.93 15.53
N VAL A 169 1.56 -9.95 16.27
CA VAL A 169 0.80 -11.20 16.40
C VAL A 169 -0.40 -10.93 17.32
N GLU A 170 -1.60 -11.24 16.83
CA GLU A 170 -2.85 -11.02 17.56
C GLU A 170 -2.97 -11.91 18.81
N ASN A 171 -2.45 -13.15 18.74
CA ASN A 171 -2.36 -14.07 19.88
C ASN A 171 -0.92 -14.23 20.39
N PRO A 172 -0.49 -13.44 21.39
CA PRO A 172 0.87 -13.55 21.93
C PRO A 172 1.15 -14.91 22.60
N GLN A 173 0.12 -15.64 23.07
CA GLN A 173 0.30 -16.91 23.77
C GLN A 173 0.87 -18.01 22.86
N ASP A 174 0.44 -18.06 21.60
CA ASP A 174 0.92 -19.07 20.65
C ASP A 174 2.38 -18.81 20.26
N LEU A 175 2.72 -17.53 20.09
CA LEU A 175 4.09 -17.10 19.86
C LEU A 175 4.99 -17.44 21.06
N HIS A 176 4.53 -17.21 22.30
CA HIS A 176 5.27 -17.59 23.50
C HIS A 176 5.47 -19.10 23.61
N ARG A 177 4.43 -19.90 23.35
CA ARG A 177 4.50 -21.36 23.39
C ARG A 177 5.50 -21.90 22.39
N LEU A 178 5.47 -21.38 21.17
CA LEU A 178 6.38 -21.78 20.10
C LEU A 178 7.83 -21.32 20.37
N CYS A 179 8.03 -20.07 20.80
CA CYS A 179 9.36 -19.57 21.22
C CYS A 179 9.97 -20.43 22.34
N ARG A 180 9.17 -20.84 23.34
CA ARG A 180 9.63 -21.75 24.41
C ARG A 180 10.06 -23.12 23.88
N ARG A 181 9.35 -23.69 22.89
CA ARG A 181 9.78 -24.94 22.23
C ARG A 181 11.18 -24.82 21.61
N HIS A 182 11.53 -23.63 21.13
CA HIS A 182 12.86 -23.33 20.58
C HIS A 182 13.86 -22.73 21.60
N ASN A 183 13.57 -22.80 22.91
CA ASN A 183 14.40 -22.22 23.97
C ASN A 183 14.66 -20.70 23.83
N ILE A 184 13.70 -19.97 23.27
CA ILE A 184 13.76 -18.51 23.14
C ILE A 184 12.90 -17.90 24.25
N ASP A 185 13.53 -17.10 25.12
CA ASP A 185 12.82 -16.27 26.07
C ASP A 185 12.34 -14.97 25.38
N LEU A 186 11.05 -14.93 25.02
CA LEU A 186 10.45 -13.79 24.34
C LEU A 186 10.20 -12.60 25.29
N ASP A 187 10.21 -12.81 26.61
CA ASP A 187 10.02 -11.74 27.60
C ASP A 187 11.30 -10.93 27.81
N ALA A 188 12.45 -11.59 27.72
CA ALA A 188 13.76 -10.95 27.69
C ALA A 188 14.01 -10.10 26.43
N ILE A 189 13.20 -10.30 25.36
CA ILE A 189 13.34 -9.57 24.09
C ILE A 189 12.42 -8.35 24.11
N GLN A 190 13.03 -7.17 24.30
CA GLN A 190 12.33 -5.88 24.28
C GLN A 190 12.98 -4.91 23.30
N TRP A 191 12.21 -3.93 22.82
CA TRP A 191 12.78 -2.83 22.08
C TRP A 191 13.67 -1.99 23.00
N PRO A 192 14.86 -1.55 22.54
CA PRO A 192 15.69 -0.63 23.30
C PRO A 192 14.95 0.67 23.61
N GLU A 193 15.20 1.27 24.77
CA GLU A 193 14.61 2.57 25.13
C GLU A 193 15.32 3.74 24.43
N LYS A 194 16.60 3.57 24.09
CA LYS A 194 17.42 4.62 23.48
C LYS A 194 17.08 4.80 22.00
N PRO A 195 16.80 6.03 21.53
CA PRO A 195 16.41 6.27 20.13
C PRO A 195 17.41 5.78 19.08
N THR A 196 18.72 5.91 19.37
CA THR A 196 19.81 5.47 18.48
C THR A 196 19.84 3.96 18.31
N GLU A 197 19.56 3.21 19.37
CA GLU A 197 19.49 1.75 19.37
C GLU A 197 18.23 1.25 18.67
N VAL A 198 17.10 1.93 18.87
CA VAL A 198 15.87 1.68 18.10
C VAL A 198 16.11 1.87 16.60
N GLN A 199 16.77 2.95 16.20
CA GLN A 199 17.10 3.20 14.79
C GLN A 199 17.98 2.09 14.22
N ARG A 200 19.02 1.66 14.95
CA ARG A 200 19.89 0.55 14.54
C ARG A 200 19.13 -0.77 14.42
N MET A 201 18.21 -1.04 15.35
CA MET A 201 17.40 -2.26 15.33
C MET A 201 16.38 -2.24 14.18
N ARG A 202 15.77 -1.09 13.87
CA ARG A 202 14.91 -0.90 12.69
C ARG A 202 15.67 -1.03 11.38
N ALA A 203 16.91 -0.53 11.30
CA ALA A 203 17.76 -0.74 10.14
C ALA A 203 18.09 -2.23 9.95
N SER A 204 18.40 -2.92 11.04
CA SER A 204 18.64 -4.38 11.04
C SER A 204 17.40 -5.16 10.62
N LEU A 205 16.21 -4.75 11.04
CA LEU A 205 14.93 -5.33 10.63
C LEU A 205 14.71 -5.22 9.11
N SER A 206 15.03 -4.06 8.53
CA SER A 206 14.94 -3.85 7.07
C SER A 206 15.87 -4.78 6.28
N VAL A 207 17.07 -5.07 6.82
CA VAL A 207 18.00 -6.03 6.23
C VAL A 207 17.51 -7.46 6.42
N ALA A 208 17.05 -7.81 7.62
CA ALA A 208 16.50 -9.13 7.95
C ALA A 208 15.35 -9.52 7.01
N ARG A 209 14.43 -8.58 6.72
CA ARG A 209 13.32 -8.79 5.79
C ARG A 209 13.77 -9.07 4.36
N LYS A 210 14.95 -8.60 3.96
CA LYS A 210 15.52 -8.84 2.62
C LYS A 210 16.31 -10.14 2.54
N ASN A 211 16.51 -10.85 3.66
CA ASN A 211 17.17 -12.14 3.65
C ASN A 211 16.40 -13.15 2.78
N LYS A 212 17.13 -13.96 2.01
CA LYS A 212 16.58 -14.95 1.07
C LYS A 212 15.59 -15.91 1.76
N ASP A 213 15.90 -16.36 2.98
CA ASP A 213 15.04 -17.29 3.71
C ASP A 213 13.71 -16.62 4.11
N MET A 214 13.75 -15.35 4.51
CA MET A 214 12.55 -14.56 4.81
C MET A 214 11.73 -14.23 3.56
N GLN A 215 12.38 -14.02 2.42
CA GLN A 215 11.70 -13.81 1.13
C GLN A 215 11.04 -15.09 0.61
N ASN A 216 11.67 -16.24 0.82
CA ASN A 216 11.11 -17.54 0.49
C ASN A 216 9.88 -17.83 1.35
N LEU A 217 9.97 -17.61 2.66
CA LEU A 217 8.84 -17.73 3.59
C LEU A 217 7.69 -16.81 3.18
N ARG A 218 7.97 -15.54 2.88
CA ARG A 218 6.94 -14.59 2.41
C ARG A 218 6.27 -15.07 1.12
N SER A 219 7.05 -15.60 0.19
CA SER A 219 6.54 -16.11 -1.09
C SER A 219 5.70 -17.36 -0.91
N PHE A 220 6.09 -18.24 0.01
CA PHE A 220 5.33 -19.42 0.43
C PHE A 220 3.99 -19.01 1.06
N LEU A 221 4.01 -18.07 2.01
CA LEU A 221 2.80 -17.52 2.66
C LEU A 221 1.81 -16.94 1.65
N VAL A 222 2.29 -16.15 0.68
CA VAL A 222 1.45 -15.58 -0.37
C VAL A 222 0.84 -16.65 -1.28
N ARG A 223 1.52 -17.79 -1.48
CA ARG A 223 0.98 -18.92 -2.26
C ARG A 223 -0.04 -19.72 -1.45
N SER A 224 0.25 -20.03 -0.19
CA SER A 224 -0.67 -20.77 0.69
C SER A 224 -2.00 -20.04 0.86
N LEU A 225 -1.95 -18.72 1.09
CA LEU A 225 -3.15 -17.90 1.21
C LEU A 225 -3.99 -17.82 -0.07
N LYS A 226 -3.37 -17.96 -1.25
CA LYS A 226 -4.11 -17.99 -2.53
C LYS A 226 -4.75 -19.33 -2.82
N ASN A 227 -4.17 -20.41 -2.31
CA ASN A 227 -4.68 -21.76 -2.51
C ASN A 227 -5.84 -22.09 -1.58
N SER A 228 -5.92 -21.46 -0.40
CA SER A 228 -7.03 -21.62 0.56
C SER A 228 -8.29 -20.82 0.19
N THR A 229 -8.20 -19.91 -0.78
CA THR A 229 -9.34 -19.08 -1.25
C THR A 229 -10.02 -19.58 -2.51
N ASN A 230 -9.65 -20.76 -3.02
CA ASN A 230 -10.29 -21.44 -4.16
C ASN A 230 -10.99 -22.70 -3.66
#